data_AF-K9ZVS5-F1
#
_entry.id   AF-K9ZVS5-F1
#
_cell.length_a   1.000
_cell.length_b   1.000
_cell.length_c   1.000
_cell.angle_alpha   90.00
_cell.angle_beta   90.00
_cell.angle_gamma   90.00
#
_symmetry.space_group_name_H-M   'P 1'
#
loop_
_entity.id
_entity.type
_entity.pdbx_description
1 polymer ?
#
loop_
_entity_poly.entity_id
_entity_poly.type
_entity_poly.pdbx_seq_one_letter_code
_entity_poly.pdbx_strand_id
1 'polypeptide(L)'
;MFLLFLGFVVLLSGFVAYAADTIARRVGRRHLRLFGLRPKTTALIVAVLSGMGISFASVLAFGILNRQALRNVAQADEMRVEIRVLRDELEPLRASIDETRDQLDHVRGQAAALERSRDAAIKARDEASEQAQALGRERAAALKERDEAVLQADTAAARTRALEQRVSQLAKRRDELALKAQEAEAALAENRQEVEALAGQLQNLEQTRATLETQATEAQRREREARAQEAQAKLQEEGARKREAEARSREAEAQRREAQRREAQAQREARLAQQDARAAAQQASELETKLTTLQSQLNAVQTQTRLLAQQSQALIAERDRLRKERDKAQQDVRAEQARRDAIVRDNEMLQRSLQAAQTERARLAGDVARATSELSATRTGDLLYEKGDLVHMQTVASVHNIPEAISGAQAKAAARGARGRPPATLSESAHTRLQARVRGLNYSAVIVFRSATNAVQGFPVELTAEAFANRTLYRRDEVIRSASLRLGSPDQMREQLLELVTQALLDLQERGVPPENIASGGLNPVDTVSFLGNLKGTGTVRVGVASRTEVRPGGEVELYPVLR
;
A
#
# COMPACT_ATOMS: atom_id res chain seq x y z
N MET A 1 26.03 50.55 44.30
CA MET A 1 27.22 50.59 43.42
C MET A 1 27.13 51.63 42.30
N PHE A 2 26.01 51.74 41.56
CA PHE A 2 25.90 52.67 40.43
C PHE A 2 26.19 54.15 40.78
N LEU A 3 25.67 54.66 41.91
CA LEU A 3 25.92 56.03 42.36
C LEU A 3 27.38 56.29 42.77
N LEU A 4 28.08 55.30 43.33
CA LEU A 4 29.50 55.40 43.67
C LEU A 4 30.38 55.39 42.41
N PHE A 5 30.04 54.53 41.43
CA PHE A 5 30.69 54.53 40.12
C PHE A 5 30.47 55.86 39.40
N LEU A 6 29.25 56.40 39.42
CA LEU A 6 28.94 57.70 38.83
C LEU A 6 29.73 58.84 39.51
N GLY A 7 29.80 58.84 40.84
CA GLY A 7 30.61 59.80 41.59
C GLY A 7 32.10 59.71 41.24
N PHE A 8 32.65 58.50 41.13
CA PHE A 8 34.02 58.27 40.70
C PHE A 8 34.27 58.77 39.27
N VAL A 9 33.36 58.48 38.32
CA VAL A 9 33.47 58.94 36.93
C VAL A 9 33.42 60.47 36.84
N VAL A 10 32.55 61.14 37.61
CA VAL A 10 32.48 62.61 37.64
C VAL A 10 33.77 63.21 38.22
N LEU A 11 34.28 62.66 39.32
CA LEU A 11 35.54 63.12 39.92
C LEU A 11 36.73 62.89 38.98
N LEU A 12 36.80 61.73 38.34
CA LEU A 12 37.84 61.40 37.37
C LEU A 12 37.76 62.31 36.14
N SER A 13 36.55 62.60 35.64
CA SER A 13 36.33 63.52 34.52
C SER A 13 36.77 64.96 34.87
N GLY A 14 36.49 65.41 36.10
CA GLY A 14 36.97 66.70 36.61
C GLY A 14 38.49 66.75 36.73
N PHE A 15 39.12 65.68 37.21
CA PHE A 15 40.59 65.57 37.30
C PHE A 15 41.25 65.59 35.91
N VAL A 16 40.67 64.87 34.95
CA VAL A 16 41.14 64.81 33.56
C VAL A 16 41.01 66.17 32.86
N ALA A 17 39.87 66.86 33.01
CA ALA A 17 39.68 68.20 32.46
C ALA A 17 40.70 69.19 33.04
N TYR A 18 40.97 69.12 34.34
CA TYR A 18 41.97 69.93 35.01
C TYR A 18 43.40 69.64 34.51
N ALA A 19 43.76 68.37 34.33
CA ALA A 19 45.08 67.97 33.84
C ALA A 19 45.32 68.45 32.39
N ALA A 20 44.32 68.32 31.51
CA ALA A 20 44.40 68.79 30.12
C ALA A 20 44.61 70.30 30.03
N ASP A 21 43.86 71.10 30.81
CA ASP A 21 43.99 72.56 30.85
C ASP A 21 45.34 73.01 31.45
N THR A 22 45.84 72.27 32.44
CA THR A 22 47.14 72.55 33.07
C THR A 22 48.31 72.32 32.10
N ILE A 23 48.25 71.26 31.29
CA ILE A 23 49.24 70.98 30.23
C ILE A 23 49.18 72.06 29.15
N ALA A 24 47.97 72.44 28.71
CA ALA A 24 47.76 73.48 27.71
C ALA A 24 48.34 74.84 28.13
N ARG A 25 48.09 75.29 29.38
CA ARG A 25 48.63 76.55 29.93
C ARG A 25 50.16 76.56 30.03
N ARG A 26 50.78 75.40 30.30
CA ARG A 26 52.24 75.29 30.44
C ARG A 26 52.95 75.27 29.08
N VAL A 27 52.30 74.72 28.05
CA VAL A 27 52.76 74.78 26.64
C VAL A 27 52.62 76.20 26.08
N GLY A 28 51.51 76.88 26.36
CA GLY A 28 51.28 78.27 25.94
C GLY A 28 52.31 79.26 26.48
N ARG A 29 52.81 79.07 27.71
CA ARG A 29 53.84 79.92 28.33
C ARG A 29 55.27 79.69 27.80
N ARG A 30 55.55 78.54 27.18
CA ARG A 30 56.87 78.21 26.63
C ARG A 30 57.06 78.60 25.16
N HIS A 31 56.07 79.29 24.55
CA HIS A 31 56.09 79.69 23.13
C HIS A 31 56.47 78.57 22.17
N LEU A 32 56.04 77.34 22.47
CA LEU A 32 56.31 76.18 21.64
C LEU A 32 55.59 76.35 20.30
N ARG A 33 56.35 76.21 19.20
CA ARG A 33 55.85 76.26 17.83
C ARG A 33 55.84 74.84 17.30
N LEU A 34 54.66 74.27 17.12
CA LEU A 34 54.50 72.98 16.45
C LEU A 34 54.35 73.29 14.96
N PHE A 35 55.27 72.80 14.11
CA PHE A 35 55.23 72.97 12.65
C PHE A 35 55.01 74.42 12.16
N GLY A 36 55.63 75.42 12.81
CA GLY A 36 55.58 76.83 12.37
C GLY A 36 54.30 77.61 12.73
N LEU A 37 53.37 77.01 13.48
CA LEU A 37 52.10 77.64 13.87
C LEU A 37 52.26 78.71 14.97
N ARG A 38 51.37 79.72 14.97
CA ARG A 38 51.35 80.81 15.97
C ARG A 38 51.17 80.22 17.38
N PRO A 39 51.86 80.71 18.43
CA PRO A 39 51.85 80.07 19.76
C PRO A 39 50.45 79.86 20.38
N LYS A 40 49.49 80.75 20.09
CA LYS A 40 48.09 80.62 20.55
C LYS A 40 47.36 79.44 19.89
N THR A 41 47.53 79.21 18.59
CA THR A 41 46.90 78.08 17.89
C THR A 41 47.58 76.76 18.24
N THR A 42 48.90 76.77 18.49
CA THR A 42 49.63 75.59 18.98
C THR A 42 49.12 75.12 20.34
N ALA A 43 48.85 76.04 21.28
CA ALA A 43 48.31 75.69 22.59
C ALA A 43 46.90 75.08 22.52
N LEU A 44 46.04 75.57 21.62
CA LEU A 44 44.70 75.02 21.39
C LEU A 44 44.75 73.60 20.82
N ILE A 45 45.63 73.35 19.82
CA ILE A 45 45.81 72.02 19.24
C ILE A 45 46.31 71.02 20.29
N VAL A 46 47.28 71.43 21.12
CA VAL A 46 47.78 70.56 22.20
C VAL A 46 46.70 70.29 23.25
N ALA A 47 45.86 71.27 23.60
CA ALA A 47 44.74 71.06 24.52
C ALA A 47 43.72 70.03 23.99
N VAL A 48 43.32 70.17 22.72
CA VAL A 48 42.39 69.23 22.06
C VAL A 48 43.01 67.84 21.93
N LEU A 49 44.30 67.74 21.55
CA LEU A 49 45.00 66.47 21.45
C LEU A 49 45.22 65.81 22.81
N SER A 50 45.48 66.56 23.88
CA SER A 50 45.52 66.03 25.25
C SER A 50 44.15 65.55 25.70
N GLY A 51 43.07 66.29 25.41
CA GLY A 51 41.70 65.86 25.68
C GLY A 51 41.33 64.57 24.94
N MET A 52 41.60 64.48 23.64
CA MET A 52 41.38 63.26 22.84
C MET A 52 42.26 62.10 23.32
N GLY A 53 43.53 62.38 23.66
CA GLY A 53 44.47 61.39 24.18
C GLY A 53 44.01 60.80 25.51
N ILE A 54 43.47 61.62 26.42
CA ILE A 54 42.94 61.12 27.69
C ILE A 54 41.62 60.36 27.50
N SER A 55 40.71 60.82 26.65
CA SER A 55 39.49 60.06 26.33
C SER A 55 39.83 58.71 25.69
N PHE A 56 40.79 58.68 24.76
CA PHE A 56 41.28 57.45 24.15
C PHE A 56 41.91 56.52 25.19
N ALA A 57 42.82 57.04 26.03
CA ALA A 57 43.43 56.27 27.12
C ALA A 57 42.40 55.78 28.13
N SER A 58 41.31 56.51 28.37
CA SER A 58 40.23 56.12 29.28
C SER A 58 39.40 54.97 28.71
N VAL A 59 39.07 55.01 27.42
CA VAL A 59 38.40 53.89 26.73
C VAL A 59 39.32 52.67 26.66
N LEU A 60 40.62 52.87 26.40
CA LEU A 60 41.61 51.79 26.37
C LEU A 60 41.81 51.18 27.76
N ALA A 61 41.91 52.00 28.81
CA ALA A 61 41.99 51.56 30.19
C ALA A 61 40.72 50.84 30.62
N PHE A 62 39.54 51.37 30.28
CA PHE A 62 38.26 50.70 30.52
C PHE A 62 38.19 49.37 29.78
N GLY A 63 38.62 49.31 28.53
CA GLY A 63 38.69 48.10 27.74
C GLY A 63 39.69 47.08 28.27
N ILE A 64 40.78 47.52 28.91
CA ILE A 64 41.77 46.64 29.57
C ILE A 64 41.27 46.16 30.94
N LEU A 65 40.71 47.04 31.76
CA LEU A 65 40.16 46.70 33.08
C LEU A 65 38.90 45.82 32.95
N ASN A 66 38.08 46.04 31.93
CA ASN A 66 36.82 45.34 31.71
C ASN A 66 36.85 44.45 30.46
N ARG A 67 37.99 43.82 30.17
CA ARG A 67 38.10 42.81 29.09
C ARG A 67 37.06 41.69 29.23
N GLN A 68 36.69 41.35 30.46
CA GLN A 68 35.65 40.37 30.77
C GLN A 68 34.26 40.83 30.27
N ALA A 69 33.86 42.09 30.56
CA ALA A 69 32.56 42.60 30.15
C ALA A 69 32.41 42.67 28.61
N LEU A 70 33.45 43.11 27.88
CA LEU A 70 33.42 43.18 26.42
C LEU A 70 33.34 41.80 25.76
N ARG A 71 34.00 40.77 26.33
CA ARG A 71 33.94 39.39 25.82
C ARG A 71 32.57 38.74 26.07
N ASN A 72 31.98 38.98 27.24
CA ASN A 72 30.66 38.46 27.57
C ASN A 72 29.58 39.05 26.65
N VAL A 73 29.72 40.31 26.22
CA VAL A 73 28.81 40.93 25.25
C VAL A 73 28.93 40.27 23.88
N ALA A 74 30.15 40.04 23.37
CA ALA A 74 30.35 39.40 22.07
C ALA A 74 29.78 37.96 22.03
N GLN A 75 29.99 37.18 23.10
CA GLN A 75 29.43 35.82 23.22
C GLN A 75 27.90 35.83 23.34
N ALA A 76 27.34 36.80 24.07
CA ALA A 76 25.90 36.96 24.18
C ALA A 76 25.24 37.34 22.85
N ASP A 77 25.95 38.03 21.95
CA ASP A 77 25.45 38.35 20.61
C ASP A 77 25.47 37.12 19.69
N GLU A 78 26.50 36.27 19.76
CA GLU A 78 26.57 35.00 19.03
C GLU A 78 25.40 34.06 19.42
N MET A 79 25.16 33.88 20.72
CA MET A 79 24.03 33.07 21.23
C MET A 79 22.65 33.62 20.82
N ARG A 80 22.50 34.94 20.71
CA ARG A 80 21.24 35.56 20.23
C ARG A 80 20.98 35.24 18.77
N VAL A 81 22.03 35.18 17.95
CA VAL A 81 21.92 34.79 16.54
C VAL A 81 21.51 33.33 16.43
N GLU A 82 22.15 32.44 17.21
CA GLU A 82 21.81 31.01 17.25
C GLU A 82 20.35 30.77 17.66
N ILE A 83 19.87 31.41 18.74
CA ILE A 83 18.47 31.30 19.18
C ILE A 83 17.51 31.79 18.09
N ARG A 84 17.87 32.83 17.33
CA ARG A 84 17.04 33.33 16.23
C ARG A 84 16.96 32.31 15.10
N VAL A 85 18.09 31.76 14.67
CA VAL A 85 18.14 30.73 13.63
C VAL A 85 17.31 29.51 14.02
N LEU A 86 17.49 28.99 15.24
CA LEU A 86 16.72 27.84 15.73
C LEU A 86 15.20 28.12 15.81
N ARG A 87 14.79 29.37 16.12
CA ARG A 87 13.38 29.77 16.08
C ARG A 87 12.84 29.90 14.67
N ASP A 88 13.66 30.43 13.76
CA ASP A 88 13.31 30.56 12.34
C ASP A 88 13.18 29.18 11.67
N GLU A 89 13.89 28.15 12.16
CA GLU A 89 13.72 26.74 11.74
C GLU A 89 12.46 26.07 12.30
N LEU A 90 11.95 26.51 13.46
CA LEU A 90 10.76 25.94 14.10
C LEU A 90 9.44 26.29 13.38
N GLU A 91 9.34 27.49 12.80
CA GLU A 91 8.14 27.95 12.07
C GLU A 91 7.81 27.12 10.82
N PRO A 92 8.74 26.88 9.87
CA PRO A 92 8.46 26.04 8.70
C PRO A 92 8.17 24.59 9.10
N LEU A 93 8.78 24.10 10.17
CA LEU A 93 8.52 22.75 10.67
C LEU A 93 7.11 22.62 11.28
N ARG A 94 6.60 23.66 11.95
CA ARG A 94 5.20 23.72 12.41
C ARG A 94 4.22 23.70 11.23
N ALA A 95 4.46 24.54 10.23
CA ALA A 95 3.64 24.59 9.02
C ALA A 95 3.62 23.22 8.32
N SER A 96 4.77 22.54 8.20
CA SER A 96 4.86 21.21 7.61
C SER A 96 4.10 20.13 8.42
N ILE A 97 4.09 20.22 9.75
CA ILE A 97 3.30 19.32 10.61
C ILE A 97 1.80 19.49 10.36
N ASP A 98 1.32 20.72 10.28
CA ASP A 98 -0.11 21.00 10.05
C ASP A 98 -0.53 20.60 8.63
N GLU A 99 0.30 20.88 7.61
CA GLU A 99 0.08 20.39 6.25
C GLU A 99 0.03 18.85 6.18
N THR A 100 0.96 18.17 6.85
CA THR A 100 0.98 16.70 6.90
C THR A 100 -0.27 16.14 7.58
N ARG A 101 -0.79 16.82 8.62
CA ARG A 101 -2.04 16.44 9.29
C ARG A 101 -3.24 16.58 8.36
N ASP A 102 -3.34 17.70 7.65
CA ASP A 102 -4.41 17.95 6.69
C ASP A 102 -4.40 16.91 5.56
N GLN A 103 -3.21 16.56 5.05
CA GLN A 103 -3.05 15.47 4.08
C GLN A 103 -3.54 14.13 4.65
N LEU A 104 -3.24 13.84 5.91
CA LEU A 104 -3.62 12.60 6.57
C LEU A 104 -5.14 12.47 6.75
N ASP A 105 -5.81 13.57 7.10
CA ASP A 105 -7.27 13.61 7.20
C ASP A 105 -7.95 13.54 5.82
N HIS A 106 -7.35 14.16 4.79
CA HIS A 106 -7.81 14.02 3.41
C HIS A 106 -7.72 12.56 2.93
N VAL A 107 -6.57 11.91 3.13
CA VAL A 107 -6.33 10.50 2.75
C VAL A 107 -7.27 9.56 3.51
N ARG A 108 -7.55 9.83 4.80
CA ARG A 108 -8.55 9.08 5.58
C ARG A 108 -9.97 9.24 5.00
N GLY A 109 -10.34 10.44 4.59
CA GLY A 109 -11.62 10.71 3.93
C GLY A 109 -11.75 9.94 2.60
N GLN A 110 -10.69 9.93 1.80
CA GLN A 110 -10.62 9.15 0.56
C GLN A 110 -10.74 7.64 0.84
N ALA A 111 -10.05 7.12 1.86
CA ALA A 111 -10.14 5.71 2.25
C ALA A 111 -11.59 5.31 2.59
N ALA A 112 -12.30 6.12 3.38
CA ALA A 112 -13.69 5.85 3.76
C ALA A 112 -14.65 5.89 2.55
N ALA A 113 -14.44 6.81 1.61
CA ALA A 113 -15.22 6.86 0.37
C ALA A 113 -14.95 5.63 -0.52
N LEU A 114 -13.69 5.22 -0.60
CA LEU A 114 -13.25 4.04 -1.35
C LEU A 114 -13.85 2.75 -0.78
N GLU A 115 -13.87 2.61 0.55
CA GLU A 115 -14.49 1.46 1.22
C GLU A 115 -15.98 1.35 0.91
N ARG A 116 -16.73 2.46 0.96
CA ARG A 116 -18.14 2.47 0.55
C ARG A 116 -18.33 2.07 -0.92
N SER A 117 -17.46 2.57 -1.81
CA SER A 117 -17.53 2.21 -3.23
C SER A 117 -17.23 0.73 -3.45
N ARG A 118 -16.25 0.18 -2.73
CA ARG A 118 -15.91 -1.26 -2.77
C ARG A 118 -17.06 -2.10 -2.27
N ASP A 119 -17.67 -1.76 -1.15
CA ASP A 119 -18.77 -2.53 -0.56
C ASP A 119 -20.01 -2.52 -1.47
N ALA A 120 -20.31 -1.37 -2.10
CA ALA A 120 -21.33 -1.29 -3.13
C ALA A 120 -21.02 -2.19 -4.34
N ALA A 121 -19.76 -2.20 -4.81
CA ALA A 121 -19.33 -3.06 -5.91
C ALA A 121 -19.38 -4.56 -5.56
N ILE A 122 -19.04 -4.93 -4.32
CA ILE A 122 -19.18 -6.31 -3.81
C ILE A 122 -20.65 -6.72 -3.81
N LYS A 123 -21.54 -5.87 -3.30
CA LYS A 123 -22.97 -6.14 -3.27
C LYS A 123 -23.53 -6.33 -4.68
N ALA A 124 -23.18 -5.44 -5.62
CA ALA A 124 -23.60 -5.56 -7.02
C ALA A 124 -23.08 -6.84 -7.68
N ARG A 125 -21.82 -7.24 -7.40
CA ARG A 125 -21.26 -8.51 -7.88
C ARG A 125 -22.05 -9.71 -7.35
N ASP A 126 -22.39 -9.71 -6.07
CA ASP A 126 -23.09 -10.81 -5.42
C ASP A 126 -24.53 -10.93 -5.94
N GLU A 127 -25.23 -9.81 -6.06
CA GLU A 127 -26.57 -9.74 -6.69
C GLU A 127 -26.53 -10.27 -8.14
N ALA A 128 -25.58 -9.83 -8.96
CA ALA A 128 -25.43 -10.30 -10.34
C ALA A 128 -25.08 -11.80 -10.40
N SER A 129 -24.29 -12.31 -9.45
CA SER A 129 -23.97 -13.72 -9.34
C SER A 129 -25.19 -14.55 -8.98
N GLU A 130 -25.99 -14.13 -8.01
CA GLU A 130 -27.24 -14.78 -7.61
C GLU A 130 -28.25 -14.79 -8.76
N GLN A 131 -28.46 -13.66 -9.44
CA GLN A 131 -29.33 -13.57 -10.60
C GLN A 131 -28.88 -14.50 -11.73
N ALA A 132 -27.57 -14.54 -12.04
CA ALA A 132 -27.04 -15.45 -13.05
C ALA A 132 -27.22 -16.94 -12.68
N GLN A 133 -27.17 -17.28 -11.39
CA GLN A 133 -27.47 -18.63 -10.91
C GLN A 133 -28.97 -18.96 -11.00
N ALA A 134 -29.84 -18.00 -10.64
CA ALA A 134 -31.28 -18.14 -10.75
C ALA A 134 -31.72 -18.39 -12.20
N LEU A 135 -31.24 -17.57 -13.15
CA LEU A 135 -31.47 -17.79 -14.59
C LEU A 135 -30.88 -19.13 -15.08
N GLY A 136 -29.77 -19.57 -14.47
CA GLY A 136 -29.19 -20.89 -14.74
C GLY A 136 -30.14 -22.03 -14.35
N ARG A 137 -30.82 -21.92 -13.20
CA ARG A 137 -31.83 -22.88 -12.73
C ARG A 137 -33.09 -22.83 -13.58
N GLU A 138 -33.57 -21.64 -13.91
CA GLU A 138 -34.73 -21.43 -14.78
C GLU A 138 -34.51 -22.03 -16.17
N ARG A 139 -33.32 -21.81 -16.75
CA ARG A 139 -32.92 -22.45 -18.01
C ARG A 139 -32.91 -23.98 -17.90
N ALA A 140 -32.43 -24.54 -16.80
CA ALA A 140 -32.40 -25.98 -16.62
C ALA A 140 -33.82 -26.57 -16.55
N ALA A 141 -34.75 -25.88 -15.87
CA ALA A 141 -36.15 -26.25 -15.84
C ALA A 141 -36.79 -26.16 -17.25
N ALA A 142 -36.57 -25.06 -17.97
CA ALA A 142 -37.09 -24.87 -19.33
C ALA A 142 -36.54 -25.91 -20.33
N LEU A 143 -35.26 -26.32 -20.20
CA LEU A 143 -34.69 -27.38 -21.01
C LEU A 143 -35.35 -28.73 -20.73
N LYS A 144 -35.62 -29.03 -19.46
CA LYS A 144 -36.32 -30.26 -19.09
C LYS A 144 -37.74 -30.28 -19.67
N GLU A 145 -38.48 -29.18 -19.56
CA GLU A 145 -39.82 -29.04 -20.15
C GLU A 145 -39.78 -29.19 -21.68
N ARG A 146 -38.78 -28.60 -22.34
CA ARG A 146 -38.55 -28.78 -23.78
C ARG A 146 -38.32 -30.23 -24.14
N ASP A 147 -37.45 -30.94 -23.41
CA ASP A 147 -37.12 -32.34 -23.70
C ASP A 147 -38.33 -33.26 -23.52
N GLU A 148 -39.16 -32.99 -22.50
CA GLU A 148 -40.45 -33.66 -22.31
C GLU A 148 -41.43 -33.36 -23.47
N ALA A 149 -41.52 -32.11 -23.93
CA ALA A 149 -42.36 -31.72 -25.06
C ALA A 149 -41.88 -32.35 -26.39
N VAL A 150 -40.57 -32.45 -26.61
CA VAL A 150 -39.99 -33.15 -27.79
C VAL A 150 -40.38 -34.62 -27.78
N LEU A 151 -40.26 -35.30 -26.64
CA LEU A 151 -40.67 -36.70 -26.51
C LEU A 151 -42.18 -36.87 -26.79
N GLN A 152 -43.01 -35.96 -26.31
CA GLN A 152 -44.45 -35.95 -26.62
C GLN A 152 -44.71 -35.73 -28.11
N ALA A 153 -43.99 -34.83 -28.77
CA ALA A 153 -44.10 -34.61 -30.20
C ALA A 153 -43.70 -35.86 -31.01
N ASP A 154 -42.61 -36.52 -30.65
CA ASP A 154 -42.14 -37.74 -31.33
C ASP A 154 -43.13 -38.90 -31.18
N THR A 155 -43.67 -39.08 -29.97
CA THR A 155 -44.69 -40.12 -29.72
C THR A 155 -46.00 -39.82 -30.45
N ALA A 156 -46.45 -38.56 -30.48
CA ALA A 156 -47.62 -38.15 -31.24
C ALA A 156 -47.40 -38.34 -32.76
N ALA A 157 -46.24 -37.95 -33.29
CA ALA A 157 -45.89 -38.14 -34.70
C ALA A 157 -45.88 -39.62 -35.11
N ALA A 158 -45.35 -40.50 -34.25
CA ALA A 158 -45.40 -41.95 -34.48
C ALA A 158 -46.85 -42.49 -34.51
N ARG A 159 -47.72 -42.02 -33.61
CA ARG A 159 -49.16 -42.37 -33.59
C ARG A 159 -49.89 -41.88 -34.84
N THR A 160 -49.62 -40.65 -35.28
CA THR A 160 -50.19 -40.09 -36.52
C THR A 160 -49.81 -40.97 -37.71
N ARG A 161 -48.52 -41.31 -37.89
CA ARG A 161 -48.07 -42.20 -38.98
C ARG A 161 -48.76 -43.56 -38.95
N ALA A 162 -48.91 -44.17 -37.76
CA ALA A 162 -49.58 -45.46 -37.62
C ALA A 162 -51.07 -45.39 -37.98
N LEU A 163 -51.76 -44.30 -37.59
CA LEU A 163 -53.16 -44.08 -37.93
C LEU A 163 -53.35 -43.78 -39.42
N GLU A 164 -52.47 -43.00 -40.05
CA GLU A 164 -52.47 -42.74 -41.50
C GLU A 164 -52.38 -44.05 -42.29
N GLN A 165 -51.46 -44.94 -41.89
CA GLN A 165 -51.34 -46.28 -42.48
C GLN A 165 -52.63 -47.09 -42.32
N ARG A 166 -53.29 -47.02 -41.15
CA ARG A 166 -54.52 -47.78 -40.87
C ARG A 166 -55.72 -47.26 -41.66
N VAL A 167 -55.86 -45.93 -41.79
CA VAL A 167 -56.87 -45.31 -42.67
C VAL A 167 -56.66 -45.74 -44.11
N SER A 168 -55.41 -45.71 -44.61
CA SER A 168 -55.09 -46.18 -45.96
C SER A 168 -55.45 -47.66 -46.17
N GLN A 169 -55.17 -48.53 -45.19
CA GLN A 169 -55.56 -49.95 -45.24
C GLN A 169 -57.08 -50.14 -45.27
N LEU A 170 -57.83 -49.40 -44.44
CA LEU A 170 -59.29 -49.46 -44.42
C LEU A 170 -59.91 -48.94 -45.73
N ALA A 171 -59.34 -47.89 -46.31
CA ALA A 171 -59.76 -47.36 -47.60
C ALA A 171 -59.61 -48.41 -48.71
N LYS A 172 -58.46 -49.09 -48.78
CA LYS A 172 -58.23 -50.21 -49.72
C LYS A 172 -59.24 -51.34 -49.51
N ARG A 173 -59.45 -51.76 -48.26
CA ARG A 173 -60.40 -52.83 -47.93
C ARG A 173 -61.85 -52.45 -48.27
N ARG A 174 -62.23 -51.19 -48.07
CA ARG A 174 -63.53 -50.66 -48.49
C ARG A 174 -63.69 -50.79 -50.01
N ASP A 175 -62.69 -50.39 -50.78
CA ASP A 175 -62.74 -50.42 -52.25
C ASP A 175 -62.81 -51.86 -52.78
N GLU A 176 -62.06 -52.79 -52.18
CA GLU A 176 -62.14 -54.23 -52.48
C GLU A 176 -63.53 -54.81 -52.18
N LEU A 177 -64.13 -54.46 -51.04
CA LEU A 177 -65.48 -54.93 -50.66
C LEU A 177 -66.56 -54.31 -51.54
N ALA A 178 -66.41 -53.05 -51.95
CA ALA A 178 -67.33 -52.40 -52.88
C ALA A 178 -67.31 -53.08 -54.25
N LEU A 179 -66.12 -53.45 -54.74
CA LEU A 179 -65.99 -54.21 -55.98
C LEU A 179 -66.68 -55.58 -55.88
N LYS A 180 -66.43 -56.34 -54.79
CA LYS A 180 -67.10 -57.63 -54.54
C LYS A 180 -68.62 -57.51 -54.45
N ALA A 181 -69.13 -56.45 -53.82
CA ALA A 181 -70.56 -56.20 -53.76
C ALA A 181 -71.14 -55.95 -55.16
N GLN A 182 -70.44 -55.19 -56.00
CA GLN A 182 -70.86 -54.94 -57.38
C GLN A 182 -70.86 -56.22 -58.23
N GLU A 183 -69.83 -57.06 -58.08
CA GLU A 183 -69.76 -58.39 -58.73
C GLU A 183 -70.91 -59.30 -58.30
N ALA A 184 -71.21 -59.36 -57.00
CA ALA A 184 -72.32 -60.15 -56.46
C ALA A 184 -73.70 -59.63 -56.90
N GLU A 185 -73.87 -58.30 -56.99
CA GLU A 185 -75.09 -57.68 -57.52
C GLU A 185 -75.29 -58.01 -59.01
N ALA A 186 -74.22 -57.98 -59.81
CA ALA A 186 -74.27 -58.39 -61.22
C ALA A 186 -74.67 -59.87 -61.38
N ALA A 187 -74.04 -60.76 -60.61
CA ALA A 187 -74.38 -62.19 -60.59
C ALA A 187 -75.83 -62.44 -60.13
N LEU A 188 -76.33 -61.65 -59.18
CA LEU A 188 -77.72 -61.74 -58.74
C LEU A 188 -78.70 -61.29 -59.84
N ALA A 189 -78.36 -60.25 -60.60
CA ALA A 189 -79.17 -59.82 -61.75
C ALA A 189 -79.24 -60.92 -62.83
N GLU A 190 -78.11 -61.58 -63.12
CA GLU A 190 -78.04 -62.71 -64.05
C GLU A 190 -78.87 -63.91 -63.57
N ASN A 191 -78.69 -64.34 -62.32
CA ASN A 191 -79.48 -65.44 -61.73
C ASN A 191 -80.99 -65.13 -61.72
N ARG A 192 -81.39 -63.87 -61.49
CA ARG A 192 -82.80 -63.46 -61.57
C ARG A 192 -83.37 -63.61 -62.97
N GLN A 193 -82.63 -63.16 -63.98
CA GLN A 193 -83.03 -63.33 -65.37
C GLN A 193 -83.16 -64.82 -65.73
N GLU A 194 -82.27 -65.66 -65.23
CA GLU A 194 -82.33 -67.12 -65.42
C GLU A 194 -83.58 -67.73 -64.74
N VAL A 195 -83.89 -67.35 -63.49
CA VAL A 195 -85.09 -67.81 -62.78
C VAL A 195 -86.37 -67.38 -63.51
N GLU A 196 -86.41 -66.15 -64.03
CA GLU A 196 -87.53 -65.64 -64.83
C GLU A 196 -87.68 -66.38 -66.17
N ALA A 197 -86.57 -66.63 -66.88
CA ALA A 197 -86.55 -67.39 -68.12
C ALA A 197 -87.05 -68.83 -67.91
N LEU A 198 -86.56 -69.52 -66.86
CA LEU A 198 -87.01 -70.87 -66.48
C LEU A 198 -88.48 -70.88 -66.06
N ALA A 199 -88.97 -69.84 -65.38
CA ALA A 199 -90.39 -69.71 -65.04
C ALA A 199 -91.26 -69.58 -66.30
N GLY A 200 -90.83 -68.78 -67.28
CA GLY A 200 -91.50 -68.69 -68.58
C GLY A 200 -91.48 -70.02 -69.36
N GLN A 201 -90.36 -70.74 -69.34
CA GLN A 201 -90.26 -72.08 -69.94
C GLN A 201 -91.21 -73.09 -69.28
N LEU A 202 -91.27 -73.10 -67.94
CA LEU A 202 -92.21 -73.94 -67.19
C LEU A 202 -93.67 -73.63 -67.56
N GLN A 203 -94.04 -72.34 -67.63
CA GLN A 203 -95.38 -71.93 -68.03
C GLN A 203 -95.73 -72.42 -69.45
N ASN A 204 -94.80 -72.31 -70.40
CA ASN A 204 -94.99 -72.81 -71.76
C ASN A 204 -95.12 -74.34 -71.81
N LEU A 205 -94.31 -75.06 -71.02
CA LEU A 205 -94.39 -76.53 -70.92
C LEU A 205 -95.70 -76.96 -70.24
N GLU A 206 -96.18 -76.25 -69.23
CA GLU A 206 -97.48 -76.49 -68.59
C GLU A 206 -98.63 -76.26 -69.55
N GLN A 207 -98.60 -75.18 -70.33
CA GLN A 207 -99.59 -74.93 -71.39
C GLN A 207 -99.54 -76.04 -72.45
N THR A 208 -98.34 -76.45 -72.88
CA THR A 208 -98.15 -77.57 -73.81
C THR A 208 -98.73 -78.86 -73.23
N ARG A 209 -98.45 -79.16 -71.97
CA ARG A 209 -99.02 -80.32 -71.27
C ARG A 209 -100.55 -80.25 -71.21
N ALA A 210 -101.14 -79.10 -70.88
CA ALA A 210 -102.59 -78.92 -70.82
C ALA A 210 -103.26 -79.11 -72.20
N THR A 211 -102.62 -78.60 -73.26
CA THR A 211 -103.10 -78.84 -74.64
C THR A 211 -103.00 -80.31 -75.04
N LEU A 212 -101.89 -80.98 -74.72
CA LEU A 212 -101.73 -82.43 -74.94
C LEU A 212 -102.73 -83.25 -74.11
N GLU A 213 -103.05 -82.86 -72.88
CA GLU A 213 -104.10 -83.50 -72.07
C GLU A 213 -105.48 -83.36 -72.70
N THR A 214 -105.80 -82.16 -73.18
CA THR A 214 -107.05 -81.90 -73.91
C THR A 214 -107.11 -82.77 -75.17
N GLN A 215 -106.04 -82.79 -75.97
CA GLN A 215 -105.92 -83.61 -77.17
C GLN A 215 -106.02 -85.12 -76.87
N ALA A 216 -105.40 -85.59 -75.78
CA ALA A 216 -105.49 -86.99 -75.36
C ALA A 216 -106.92 -87.37 -74.95
N THR A 217 -107.64 -86.51 -74.23
CA THR A 217 -109.06 -86.76 -73.89
C THR A 217 -109.97 -86.73 -75.13
N GLU A 218 -109.72 -85.84 -76.09
CA GLU A 218 -110.41 -85.83 -77.39
C GLU A 218 -110.09 -87.09 -78.21
N ALA A 219 -108.85 -87.54 -78.23
CA ALA A 219 -108.43 -88.77 -78.89
C ALA A 219 -109.08 -90.01 -78.25
N GLN A 220 -109.18 -90.08 -76.92
CA GLN A 220 -109.95 -91.12 -76.22
C GLN A 220 -111.44 -91.08 -76.59
N ARG A 221 -112.02 -89.89 -76.79
CA ARG A 221 -113.40 -89.76 -77.27
C ARG A 221 -113.54 -90.30 -78.70
N ARG A 222 -112.59 -89.99 -79.59
CA ARG A 222 -112.55 -90.49 -80.97
C ARG A 222 -112.26 -92.00 -81.07
N GLU A 223 -111.45 -92.57 -80.18
CA GLU A 223 -111.20 -94.01 -80.06
C GLU A 223 -112.51 -94.77 -79.82
N ARG A 224 -113.40 -94.24 -78.99
CA ARG A 224 -114.74 -94.81 -78.76
C ARG A 224 -115.63 -94.80 -80.02
N GLU A 225 -115.29 -93.98 -81.02
CA GLU A 225 -116.08 -93.74 -82.24
C GLU A 225 -115.49 -94.41 -83.51
N ALA A 226 -114.23 -94.91 -83.52
CA ALA A 226 -113.53 -95.39 -84.74
C ALA A 226 -112.70 -96.69 -84.55
N ARG A 227 -112.20 -97.28 -85.67
CA ARG A 227 -111.49 -98.60 -85.73
C ARG A 227 -110.29 -98.68 -84.75
N ALA A 228 -110.30 -99.70 -83.88
CA ALA A 228 -109.52 -99.80 -82.63
C ALA A 228 -107.97 -99.77 -82.71
N GLN A 229 -107.33 -100.14 -83.83
CA GLN A 229 -105.86 -100.28 -83.88
C GLN A 229 -105.11 -98.96 -84.15
N GLU A 230 -105.65 -98.04 -84.97
CA GLU A 230 -104.98 -96.76 -85.29
C GLU A 230 -105.10 -95.73 -84.16
N ALA A 231 -106.18 -95.83 -83.37
CA ALA A 231 -106.39 -95.00 -82.18
C ALA A 231 -105.44 -95.36 -81.03
N GLN A 232 -105.16 -96.66 -80.85
CA GLN A 232 -104.27 -97.15 -79.79
C GLN A 232 -102.80 -96.70 -79.99
N ALA A 233 -102.33 -96.65 -81.24
CA ALA A 233 -101.00 -96.13 -81.57
C ALA A 233 -100.87 -94.62 -81.29
N LYS A 234 -101.88 -93.82 -81.66
CA LYS A 234 -101.92 -92.38 -81.38
C LYS A 234 -101.98 -92.08 -79.87
N LEU A 235 -102.70 -92.88 -79.10
CA LEU A 235 -102.74 -92.79 -77.64
C LEU A 235 -101.40 -93.08 -76.96
N GLN A 236 -100.65 -94.06 -77.47
CA GLN A 236 -99.30 -94.35 -76.97
C GLN A 236 -98.31 -93.24 -77.34
N GLU A 237 -98.43 -92.67 -78.54
CA GLU A 237 -97.61 -91.54 -78.98
C GLU A 237 -97.88 -90.28 -78.14
N GLU A 238 -99.14 -89.90 -77.93
CA GLU A 238 -99.53 -88.79 -77.06
C GLU A 238 -99.18 -89.04 -75.58
N GLY A 239 -99.31 -90.28 -75.11
CA GLY A 239 -98.88 -90.69 -73.77
C GLY A 239 -97.36 -90.62 -73.58
N ALA A 240 -96.57 -90.95 -74.61
CA ALA A 240 -95.12 -90.80 -74.61
C ALA A 240 -94.73 -89.32 -74.64
N ARG A 241 -95.36 -88.50 -75.48
CA ARG A 241 -95.17 -87.03 -75.53
C ARG A 241 -95.51 -86.37 -74.19
N LYS A 242 -96.58 -86.81 -73.53
CA LYS A 242 -96.95 -86.36 -72.18
C LYS A 242 -95.86 -86.70 -71.15
N ARG A 243 -95.34 -87.93 -71.13
CA ARG A 243 -94.28 -88.34 -70.20
C ARG A 243 -92.97 -87.58 -70.46
N GLU A 244 -92.63 -87.31 -71.71
CA GLU A 244 -91.48 -86.50 -72.09
C GLU A 244 -91.65 -85.05 -71.63
N ALA A 245 -92.83 -84.45 -71.82
CA ALA A 245 -93.15 -83.12 -71.31
C ALA A 245 -93.14 -83.05 -69.77
N GLU A 246 -93.62 -84.08 -69.08
CA GLU A 246 -93.56 -84.21 -67.62
C GLU A 246 -92.11 -84.35 -67.11
N ALA A 247 -91.27 -85.13 -67.79
CA ALA A 247 -89.85 -85.25 -67.47
C ALA A 247 -89.12 -83.91 -67.65
N ARG A 248 -89.35 -83.20 -68.76
CA ARG A 248 -88.80 -81.86 -69.02
C ARG A 248 -89.28 -80.81 -68.02
N SER A 249 -90.55 -80.88 -67.60
CA SER A 249 -91.09 -80.01 -66.55
C SER A 249 -90.41 -80.25 -65.20
N ARG A 250 -90.21 -81.51 -64.78
CA ARG A 250 -89.49 -81.83 -63.53
C ARG A 250 -88.04 -81.39 -63.57
N GLU A 251 -87.37 -81.53 -64.71
CA GLU A 251 -85.99 -81.07 -64.91
C GLU A 251 -85.89 -79.54 -64.85
N ALA A 252 -86.80 -78.82 -65.53
CA ALA A 252 -86.89 -77.37 -65.47
C ALA A 252 -87.25 -76.85 -64.06
N GLU A 253 -88.10 -77.55 -63.30
CA GLU A 253 -88.39 -77.25 -61.89
C GLU A 253 -87.15 -77.44 -61.00
N ALA A 254 -86.39 -78.51 -61.21
CA ALA A 254 -85.15 -78.76 -60.48
C ALA A 254 -84.11 -77.67 -60.75
N GLN A 255 -83.91 -77.31 -62.03
CA GLN A 255 -83.04 -76.21 -62.45
C GLN A 255 -83.49 -74.87 -61.85
N ARG A 256 -84.79 -74.58 -61.85
CA ARG A 256 -85.33 -73.34 -61.24
C ARG A 256 -85.09 -73.30 -59.72
N ARG A 257 -85.25 -74.42 -59.00
CA ARG A 257 -84.96 -74.48 -57.56
C ARG A 257 -83.47 -74.27 -57.28
N GLU A 258 -82.60 -74.81 -58.12
CA GLU A 258 -81.16 -74.60 -58.00
C GLU A 258 -80.80 -73.13 -58.27
N ALA A 259 -81.33 -72.53 -59.34
CA ALA A 259 -81.14 -71.11 -59.65
C ALA A 259 -81.67 -70.19 -58.53
N GLN A 260 -82.83 -70.50 -57.93
CA GLN A 260 -83.34 -69.77 -56.75
C GLN A 260 -82.43 -69.86 -55.53
N ARG A 261 -81.79 -71.02 -55.30
CA ARG A 261 -80.80 -71.16 -54.22
C ARG A 261 -79.55 -70.32 -54.50
N ARG A 262 -79.07 -70.30 -55.75
CA ARG A 262 -77.95 -69.46 -56.18
C ARG A 262 -78.28 -67.97 -56.05
N GLU A 263 -79.47 -67.54 -56.46
CA GLU A 263 -79.94 -66.16 -56.27
C GLU A 263 -79.96 -65.78 -54.78
N ALA A 264 -80.57 -66.62 -53.93
CA ALA A 264 -80.64 -66.36 -52.49
C ALA A 264 -79.25 -66.31 -51.82
N GLN A 265 -78.31 -67.13 -52.28
CA GLN A 265 -76.92 -67.11 -51.82
C GLN A 265 -76.20 -65.83 -52.27
N ALA A 266 -76.28 -65.47 -53.56
CA ALA A 266 -75.72 -64.23 -54.09
C ALA A 266 -76.30 -62.98 -53.39
N GLN A 267 -77.60 -62.99 -53.05
CA GLN A 267 -78.23 -61.88 -52.32
C GLN A 267 -77.67 -61.73 -50.90
N ARG A 268 -77.40 -62.85 -50.21
CA ARG A 268 -76.79 -62.83 -48.88
C ARG A 268 -75.35 -62.33 -48.95
N GLU A 269 -74.58 -62.81 -49.91
CA GLU A 269 -73.19 -62.40 -50.13
C GLU A 269 -73.10 -60.89 -50.45
N ALA A 270 -73.94 -60.37 -51.35
CA ALA A 270 -74.00 -58.94 -51.67
C ALA A 270 -74.37 -58.08 -50.44
N ARG A 271 -75.36 -58.50 -49.65
CA ARG A 271 -75.77 -57.77 -48.42
C ARG A 271 -74.65 -57.73 -47.38
N LEU A 272 -73.97 -58.86 -47.16
CA LEU A 272 -72.85 -58.94 -46.21
C LEU A 272 -71.69 -58.06 -46.67
N ALA A 273 -71.29 -58.14 -47.95
CA ALA A 273 -70.24 -57.31 -48.51
C ALA A 273 -70.56 -55.81 -48.39
N GLN A 274 -71.81 -55.41 -48.63
CA GLN A 274 -72.23 -54.01 -48.50
C GLN A 274 -72.25 -53.54 -47.03
N GLN A 275 -72.65 -54.38 -46.09
CA GLN A 275 -72.59 -54.08 -44.65
C GLN A 275 -71.14 -53.91 -44.19
N ASP A 276 -70.25 -54.82 -44.59
CA ASP A 276 -68.83 -54.76 -44.27
C ASP A 276 -68.15 -53.53 -44.87
N ALA A 277 -68.50 -53.16 -46.11
CA ALA A 277 -67.98 -51.94 -46.75
C ALA A 277 -68.44 -50.67 -46.02
N ARG A 278 -69.70 -50.61 -45.57
CA ARG A 278 -70.22 -49.48 -44.77
C ARG A 278 -69.54 -49.39 -43.40
N ALA A 279 -69.34 -50.53 -42.73
CA ALA A 279 -68.63 -50.58 -41.46
C ALA A 279 -67.16 -50.12 -41.60
N ALA A 280 -66.47 -50.56 -42.65
CA ALA A 280 -65.11 -50.12 -42.96
C ALA A 280 -65.04 -48.61 -43.25
N ALA A 281 -66.03 -48.06 -43.97
CA ALA A 281 -66.11 -46.62 -44.25
C ALA A 281 -66.35 -45.77 -42.99
N GLN A 282 -67.22 -46.23 -42.09
CA GLN A 282 -67.45 -45.56 -40.79
C GLN A 282 -66.17 -45.56 -39.94
N GLN A 283 -65.49 -46.70 -39.84
CA GLN A 283 -64.22 -46.80 -39.13
C GLN A 283 -63.14 -45.89 -39.73
N ALA A 284 -63.04 -45.81 -41.06
CA ALA A 284 -62.08 -44.92 -41.73
C ALA A 284 -62.35 -43.45 -41.38
N SER A 285 -63.61 -42.99 -41.45
CA SER A 285 -64.02 -41.62 -41.10
C SER A 285 -63.73 -41.28 -39.62
N GLU A 286 -64.02 -42.20 -38.69
CA GLU A 286 -63.67 -42.02 -37.28
C GLU A 286 -62.16 -41.92 -37.04
N LEU A 287 -61.35 -42.68 -37.79
CA LEU A 287 -59.90 -42.58 -37.69
C LEU A 287 -59.35 -41.30 -38.36
N GLU A 288 -59.96 -40.81 -39.43
CA GLU A 288 -59.63 -39.53 -40.07
C GLU A 288 -59.89 -38.34 -39.14
N THR A 289 -61.02 -38.33 -38.43
CA THR A 289 -61.30 -37.29 -37.42
C THR A 289 -60.32 -37.33 -36.24
N LYS A 290 -59.92 -38.53 -35.78
CA LYS A 290 -58.84 -38.68 -34.79
C LYS A 290 -57.49 -38.22 -35.32
N LEU A 291 -57.17 -38.50 -36.59
CA LEU A 291 -55.95 -38.05 -37.25
C LEU A 291 -55.86 -36.54 -37.29
N THR A 292 -56.91 -35.85 -37.76
CA THR A 292 -56.91 -34.38 -37.84
C THR A 292 -56.73 -33.74 -36.45
N THR A 293 -57.33 -34.33 -35.42
CA THR A 293 -57.18 -33.88 -34.02
C THR A 293 -55.75 -34.13 -33.50
N LEU A 294 -55.15 -35.29 -33.79
CA LEU A 294 -53.76 -35.57 -33.42
C LEU A 294 -52.77 -34.69 -34.19
N GLN A 295 -53.06 -34.38 -35.46
CA GLN A 295 -52.26 -33.46 -36.27
C GLN A 295 -52.24 -32.06 -35.66
N SER A 296 -53.40 -31.56 -35.21
CA SER A 296 -53.50 -30.24 -34.58
C SER A 296 -52.77 -30.21 -33.23
N GLN A 297 -52.89 -31.28 -32.43
CA GLN A 297 -52.12 -31.45 -31.19
C GLN A 297 -50.61 -31.48 -31.44
N LEU A 298 -50.15 -32.22 -32.46
CA LEU A 298 -48.74 -32.28 -32.84
C LEU A 298 -48.20 -30.90 -33.23
N ASN A 299 -48.94 -30.15 -34.05
CA ASN A 299 -48.56 -28.79 -34.45
C ASN A 299 -48.49 -27.84 -33.24
N ALA A 300 -49.40 -27.98 -32.28
CA ALA A 300 -49.39 -27.20 -31.05
C ALA A 300 -48.14 -27.50 -30.19
N VAL A 301 -47.81 -28.78 -29.98
CA VAL A 301 -46.63 -29.19 -29.20
C VAL A 301 -45.33 -28.78 -29.91
N GLN A 302 -45.26 -28.86 -31.24
CA GLN A 302 -44.11 -28.37 -32.01
C GLN A 302 -43.94 -26.85 -31.86
N THR A 303 -45.04 -26.10 -31.84
CA THR A 303 -45.01 -24.65 -31.62
C THR A 303 -44.52 -24.33 -30.21
N GLN A 304 -45.01 -25.05 -29.19
CA GLN A 304 -44.53 -24.90 -27.80
C GLN A 304 -43.04 -25.23 -27.67
N THR A 305 -42.56 -26.28 -28.34
CA THR A 305 -41.14 -26.66 -28.35
C THR A 305 -40.26 -25.55 -28.94
N ARG A 306 -40.71 -24.89 -30.01
CA ARG A 306 -40.00 -23.74 -30.60
C ARG A 306 -39.97 -22.54 -29.64
N LEU A 307 -41.08 -22.26 -28.96
CA LEU A 307 -41.15 -21.17 -27.98
C LEU A 307 -40.22 -21.42 -26.80
N LEU A 308 -40.22 -22.63 -26.23
CA LEU A 308 -39.30 -23.03 -25.15
C LEU A 308 -37.84 -22.92 -25.58
N ALA A 309 -37.53 -23.26 -26.84
CA ALA A 309 -36.18 -23.09 -27.39
C ALA A 309 -35.77 -21.61 -27.49
N GLN A 310 -36.67 -20.72 -27.94
CA GLN A 310 -36.44 -19.28 -27.97
C GLN A 310 -36.26 -18.69 -26.56
N GLN A 311 -37.09 -19.10 -25.60
CA GLN A 311 -36.97 -18.71 -24.19
C GLN A 311 -35.61 -19.15 -23.62
N SER A 312 -35.19 -20.40 -23.89
CA SER A 312 -33.88 -20.90 -23.46
C SER A 312 -32.73 -20.06 -24.02
N GLN A 313 -32.82 -19.63 -25.28
CA GLN A 313 -31.82 -18.73 -25.90
C GLN A 313 -31.82 -17.33 -25.26
N ALA A 314 -32.98 -16.76 -24.97
CA ALA A 314 -33.09 -15.47 -24.29
C ALA A 314 -32.46 -15.53 -22.88
N LEU A 315 -32.75 -16.59 -22.11
CA LEU A 315 -32.15 -16.83 -20.79
C LEU A 315 -30.63 -17.00 -20.87
N ILE A 316 -30.08 -17.59 -21.94
CA ILE A 316 -28.63 -17.67 -22.16
C ILE A 316 -28.05 -16.27 -22.35
N ALA A 317 -28.64 -15.46 -23.23
CA ALA A 317 -28.16 -14.11 -23.51
C ALA A 317 -28.17 -13.22 -22.26
N GLU A 318 -29.23 -13.31 -21.46
CA GLU A 318 -29.36 -12.56 -20.20
C GLU A 318 -28.37 -13.04 -19.14
N ARG A 319 -28.22 -14.36 -18.96
CA ARG A 319 -27.20 -14.93 -18.07
C ARG A 319 -25.80 -14.50 -18.47
N ASP A 320 -25.48 -14.50 -19.76
CA ASP A 320 -24.15 -14.12 -20.25
C ASP A 320 -23.87 -12.62 -20.09
N ARG A 321 -24.91 -11.79 -20.20
CA ARG A 321 -24.83 -10.37 -19.84
C ARG A 321 -24.51 -10.19 -18.34
N LEU A 322 -25.26 -10.84 -17.45
CA LEU A 322 -25.02 -10.78 -16.00
C LEU A 322 -23.65 -11.34 -15.61
N ARG A 323 -23.17 -12.36 -16.30
CA ARG A 323 -21.79 -12.87 -16.12
C ARG A 323 -20.75 -11.79 -16.42
N LYS A 324 -20.89 -11.08 -17.54
CA LYS A 324 -19.99 -9.96 -17.88
C LYS A 324 -20.07 -8.82 -16.86
N GLU A 325 -21.27 -8.48 -16.40
CA GLU A 325 -21.47 -7.44 -15.38
C GLU A 325 -20.80 -7.84 -14.04
N ARG A 326 -20.95 -9.10 -13.62
CA ARG A 326 -20.27 -9.66 -12.45
C ARG A 326 -18.75 -9.70 -12.61
N ASP A 327 -18.24 -10.08 -13.77
CA ASP A 327 -16.78 -10.09 -14.03
C ASP A 327 -16.20 -8.68 -13.99
N LYS A 328 -16.92 -7.70 -14.54
CA LYS A 328 -16.56 -6.28 -14.45
C LYS A 328 -16.57 -5.79 -13.00
N ALA A 329 -17.64 -6.06 -12.25
CA ALA A 329 -17.71 -5.70 -10.83
C ALA A 329 -16.58 -6.36 -10.02
N GLN A 330 -16.19 -7.59 -10.36
CA GLN A 330 -15.05 -8.26 -9.73
C GLN A 330 -13.70 -7.61 -10.07
N GLN A 331 -13.53 -7.11 -11.30
CA GLN A 331 -12.35 -6.31 -11.66
C GLN A 331 -12.34 -4.98 -10.91
N ASP A 332 -13.48 -4.30 -10.80
CA ASP A 332 -13.62 -3.05 -10.05
C ASP A 332 -13.26 -3.27 -8.58
N VAL A 333 -13.78 -4.31 -7.93
CA VAL A 333 -13.42 -4.66 -6.54
C VAL A 333 -11.91 -4.87 -6.38
N ARG A 334 -11.24 -5.54 -7.32
CA ARG A 334 -9.78 -5.74 -7.28
C ARG A 334 -9.02 -4.43 -7.45
N ALA A 335 -9.47 -3.56 -8.37
CA ALA A 335 -8.87 -2.25 -8.57
C ALA A 335 -9.02 -1.36 -7.33
N GLU A 336 -10.20 -1.37 -6.71
CA GLU A 336 -10.46 -0.64 -5.46
C GLU A 336 -9.65 -1.20 -4.28
N GLN A 337 -9.42 -2.52 -4.21
CA GLN A 337 -8.51 -3.11 -3.23
C GLN A 337 -7.07 -2.62 -3.41
N ALA A 338 -6.55 -2.63 -4.65
CA ALA A 338 -5.21 -2.14 -4.92
C ALA A 338 -5.05 -0.64 -4.58
N ARG A 339 -6.07 0.17 -4.85
CA ARG A 339 -6.13 1.58 -4.45
C ARG A 339 -6.14 1.75 -2.94
N ARG A 340 -6.93 0.94 -2.21
CA ARG A 340 -6.96 0.92 -0.75
C ARG A 340 -5.59 0.60 -0.17
N ASP A 341 -4.91 -0.41 -0.69
CA ASP A 341 -3.58 -0.81 -0.22
C ASP A 341 -2.54 0.28 -0.48
N ALA A 342 -2.65 1.02 -1.58
CA ALA A 342 -1.83 2.21 -1.83
C ALA A 342 -2.10 3.31 -0.79
N ILE A 343 -3.37 3.64 -0.55
CA ILE A 343 -3.79 4.63 0.44
C ILE A 343 -3.33 4.26 1.86
N VAL A 344 -3.38 2.98 2.24
CA VAL A 344 -2.88 2.51 3.54
C VAL A 344 -1.38 2.74 3.65
N ARG A 345 -0.60 2.40 2.60
CA ARG A 345 0.84 2.68 2.58
C ARG A 345 1.14 4.17 2.68
N ASP A 346 0.40 5.01 1.96
CA ASP A 346 0.57 6.46 2.01
C ASP A 346 0.22 7.01 3.40
N ASN A 347 -0.84 6.49 4.03
CA ASN A 347 -1.20 6.87 5.39
C ASN A 347 -0.10 6.49 6.39
N GLU A 348 0.46 5.28 6.30
CA GLU A 348 1.59 4.86 7.14
C GLU A 348 2.83 5.74 6.93
N MET A 349 3.14 6.12 5.68
CA MET A 349 4.25 7.02 5.39
C MET A 349 4.03 8.41 5.98
N LEU A 350 2.84 8.99 5.83
CA LEU A 350 2.47 10.28 6.41
C LEU A 350 2.47 10.26 7.95
N GLN A 351 2.04 9.16 8.56
CA GLN A 351 2.13 9.00 10.02
C GLN A 351 3.58 8.99 10.50
N ARG A 352 4.47 8.28 9.80
CA ARG A 352 5.90 8.25 10.12
C ARG A 352 6.55 9.62 9.92
N SER A 353 6.24 10.33 8.82
CA SER A 353 6.78 11.68 8.59
C SER A 353 6.29 12.67 9.64
N LEU A 354 5.00 12.60 10.02
CA LEU A 354 4.43 13.42 11.09
C LEU A 354 5.13 13.15 12.43
N GLN A 355 5.38 11.89 12.78
CA GLN A 355 6.08 11.53 14.02
C GLN A 355 7.54 12.01 14.00
N ALA A 356 8.23 11.88 12.86
CA ALA A 356 9.59 12.38 12.70
C ALA A 356 9.65 13.91 12.86
N ALA A 357 8.76 14.65 12.19
CA ALA A 357 8.68 16.09 12.28
C ALA A 357 8.33 16.57 13.70
N GLN A 358 7.43 15.87 14.40
CA GLN A 358 7.12 16.17 15.80
C GLN A 358 8.32 15.95 16.73
N THR A 359 9.10 14.90 16.50
CA THR A 359 10.32 14.60 17.27
C THR A 359 11.37 15.68 17.05
N GLU A 360 11.57 16.08 15.79
CA GLU A 360 12.53 17.14 15.45
C GLU A 360 12.11 18.48 16.03
N ARG A 361 10.80 18.80 16.00
CA ARG A 361 10.27 20.01 16.63
C ARG A 361 10.51 20.00 18.14
N ALA A 362 10.33 18.86 18.81
CA ALA A 362 10.59 18.73 20.24
C ALA A 362 12.09 18.93 20.57
N ARG A 363 12.98 18.41 19.71
CA ARG A 363 14.43 18.61 19.82
C ARG A 363 14.81 20.08 19.69
N LEU A 364 14.42 20.73 18.58
CA LEU A 364 14.71 22.15 18.33
C LEU A 364 14.13 23.06 19.42
N ALA A 365 12.91 22.78 19.90
CA ALA A 365 12.32 23.52 21.02
C ALA A 365 13.15 23.37 22.32
N GLY A 366 13.68 22.18 22.57
CA GLY A 366 14.61 21.93 23.67
C GLY A 366 15.94 22.68 23.52
N ASP A 367 16.48 22.75 22.30
CA ASP A 367 17.72 23.48 21.99
C ASP A 367 17.55 24.98 22.22
N VAL A 368 16.43 25.56 21.74
CA VAL A 368 16.06 26.96 22.02
C VAL A 368 15.96 27.22 23.53
N ALA A 369 15.34 26.32 24.30
CA ALA A 369 15.22 26.47 25.74
C ALA A 369 16.58 26.46 26.45
N ARG A 370 17.49 25.56 26.04
CA ARG A 370 18.86 25.48 26.57
C ARG A 370 19.69 26.72 26.26
N ALA A 371 19.74 27.13 24.99
CA ALA A 371 20.48 28.33 24.57
C ALA A 371 19.95 29.60 25.26
N THR A 372 18.63 29.69 25.47
CA THR A 372 18.03 30.81 26.22
C THR A 372 18.47 30.82 27.69
N SER A 373 18.59 29.64 28.32
CA SER A 373 19.05 29.52 29.71
C SER A 373 20.53 29.88 29.86
N GLU A 374 21.39 29.47 28.93
CA GLU A 374 22.82 29.79 28.91
C GLU A 374 23.06 31.29 28.69
N LEU A 375 22.29 31.91 27.79
CA LEU A 375 22.33 33.35 27.56
C LEU A 375 21.93 34.15 28.82
N SER A 376 20.94 33.67 29.56
CA SER A 376 20.54 34.27 30.84
C SER A 376 21.63 34.16 31.91
N ALA A 377 22.25 32.99 32.04
CA ALA A 377 23.27 32.73 33.06
C ALA A 377 24.57 33.52 32.78
N THR A 378 24.90 33.75 31.51
CA THR A 378 26.04 34.59 31.09
C THR A 378 25.86 36.06 31.47
N ARG A 379 24.61 36.54 31.61
CA ARG A 379 24.32 37.94 32.00
C ARG A 379 24.46 38.20 33.50
N THR A 380 24.29 37.18 34.35
CA THR A 380 24.31 37.32 35.83
C THR A 380 25.70 37.27 36.46
N GLY A 381 26.74 36.85 35.72
CA GLY A 381 28.14 36.92 36.17
C GLY A 381 28.64 35.75 37.03
N ASP A 382 27.88 34.65 37.13
CA ASP A 382 28.23 33.47 37.94
C ASP A 382 29.22 32.52 37.24
N LEU A 383 30.38 33.07 36.83
CA LEU A 383 31.43 32.33 36.15
C LEU A 383 32.19 31.41 37.11
N LEU A 384 32.25 30.13 36.75
CA LEU A 384 32.91 29.06 37.48
C LEU A 384 34.40 28.91 37.12
N TYR A 385 34.72 28.98 35.82
CA TYR A 385 36.07 28.95 35.25
C TYR A 385 36.16 29.98 34.13
N GLU A 386 37.27 30.71 34.04
CA GLU A 386 37.62 31.48 32.85
C GLU A 386 38.31 30.59 31.80
N LYS A 387 38.22 30.98 30.54
CA LYS A 387 38.96 30.30 29.46
C LYS A 387 40.47 30.28 29.76
N GLY A 388 41.05 29.09 29.79
CA GLY A 388 42.46 28.84 30.08
C GLY A 388 42.76 28.52 31.55
N ASP A 389 41.78 28.68 32.45
CA ASP A 389 41.94 28.31 33.86
C ASP A 389 42.24 26.82 34.00
N LEU A 390 43.14 26.51 34.92
CA LEU A 390 43.43 25.13 35.30
C LEU A 390 42.19 24.52 35.97
N VAL A 391 41.68 23.45 35.36
CA VAL A 391 40.62 22.62 35.95
C VAL A 391 41.25 21.51 36.77
N HIS A 392 42.20 20.77 36.20
CA HIS A 392 42.86 19.64 36.86
C HIS A 392 44.20 19.31 36.22
N MET A 393 45.14 18.76 36.99
CA MET A 393 46.42 18.27 36.49
C MET A 393 46.70 16.90 37.09
N GLN A 394 47.16 15.95 36.27
CA GLN A 394 47.46 14.60 36.74
C GLN A 394 48.58 13.93 35.93
N THR A 395 49.42 13.17 36.62
CA THR A 395 50.41 12.30 35.98
C THR A 395 49.78 10.95 35.66
N VAL A 396 49.95 10.48 34.43
CA VAL A 396 49.48 9.19 33.94
C VAL A 396 50.66 8.32 33.52
N ALA A 397 50.58 7.02 33.84
CA ALA A 397 51.62 6.07 33.45
C ALA A 397 51.56 5.72 31.95
N SER A 398 50.34 5.61 31.39
CA SER A 398 50.12 5.31 29.98
C SER A 398 48.78 5.87 29.48
N VAL A 399 48.52 5.68 28.19
CA VAL A 399 47.26 6.05 27.51
C VAL A 399 46.03 5.40 28.15
N HIS A 400 46.19 4.22 28.77
CA HIS A 400 45.10 3.51 29.46
C HIS A 400 44.59 4.27 30.70
N ASN A 401 45.38 5.19 31.25
CA ASN A 401 45.01 5.99 32.42
C ASN A 401 44.38 7.35 32.04
N ILE A 402 44.22 7.66 30.74
CA ILE A 402 43.54 8.88 30.29
C ILE A 402 42.09 8.97 30.80
N PRO A 403 41.27 7.89 30.78
CA PRO A 403 39.90 7.94 31.30
C PRO A 403 39.86 8.32 32.79
N GLU A 404 40.79 7.80 33.59
CA GLU A 404 40.92 8.14 35.01
C GLU A 404 41.27 9.62 35.20
N ALA A 405 42.20 10.15 34.40
CA ALA A 405 42.57 11.56 34.43
C ALA A 405 41.40 12.49 34.03
N ILE A 406 40.60 12.09 33.04
CA ILE A 406 39.36 12.81 32.65
C ILE A 406 38.33 12.76 33.77
N SER A 407 38.16 11.60 34.43
CA SER A 407 37.27 11.47 35.58
C SER A 407 37.72 12.35 36.76
N GLY A 408 39.04 12.49 36.99
CA GLY A 408 39.60 13.42 37.96
C GLY A 408 39.24 14.88 37.65
N ALA A 409 39.36 15.28 36.37
CA ALA A 409 38.95 16.61 35.91
C ALA A 409 37.44 16.84 36.08
N GLN A 410 36.61 15.83 35.76
CA GLN A 410 35.16 15.88 35.96
C GLN A 410 34.78 16.03 37.44
N ALA A 411 35.43 15.29 38.33
CA ALA A 411 35.21 15.41 39.77
C ALA A 411 35.60 16.79 40.29
N LYS A 412 36.72 17.34 39.82
CA LYS A 412 37.19 18.68 40.22
C LYS A 412 36.28 19.79 39.68
N ALA A 413 35.79 19.67 38.46
CA ALA A 413 34.78 20.57 37.89
C ALA A 413 33.46 20.51 38.68
N ALA A 414 32.98 19.30 38.99
CA ALA A 414 31.75 19.09 39.77
C ALA A 414 31.85 19.66 41.18
N ALA A 415 33.00 19.45 41.86
CA ALA A 415 33.24 19.97 43.21
C ALA A 415 33.20 21.51 43.25
N ARG A 416 33.58 22.18 42.16
CA ARG A 416 33.51 23.65 42.05
C ARG A 416 32.09 24.14 41.73
N GLY A 417 31.19 23.26 41.28
CA GLY A 417 29.78 23.60 41.01
C GLY A 417 29.31 23.32 39.58
N ALA A 418 30.13 22.68 38.73
CA ALA A 418 29.70 22.21 37.42
C ALA A 418 28.64 21.11 37.55
N ARG A 419 27.61 21.14 36.71
CA ARG A 419 26.57 20.11 36.68
C ARG A 419 26.36 19.65 35.25
N GLY A 420 26.08 18.36 35.07
CA GLY A 420 25.98 17.72 33.76
C GLY A 420 26.26 16.23 33.88
N ARG A 421 25.95 15.46 32.84
CA ARG A 421 26.30 14.04 32.74
C ARG A 421 27.09 13.81 31.44
N PRO A 422 28.42 14.03 31.43
CA PRO A 422 29.31 14.33 32.57
C PRO A 422 29.40 15.83 32.93
N PRO A 423 29.89 16.19 34.16
CA PRO A 423 30.06 17.58 34.61
C PRO A 423 31.17 18.36 33.88
N ALA A 424 32.07 17.66 33.19
CA ALA A 424 33.04 18.26 32.30
C ALA A 424 33.23 17.38 31.06
N THR A 425 33.33 17.99 29.89
CA THR A 425 33.37 17.32 28.60
C THR A 425 34.68 17.66 27.88
N LEU A 426 35.29 16.65 27.27
CA LEU A 426 36.42 16.83 26.36
C LEU A 426 35.92 16.48 24.96
N SER A 427 36.07 17.38 23.98
CA SER A 427 35.60 17.12 22.60
C SER A 427 36.29 15.89 22.00
N GLU A 428 35.60 15.17 21.12
CA GLU A 428 36.11 13.92 20.51
C GLU A 428 37.45 14.13 19.79
N SER A 429 37.60 15.28 19.12
CA SER A 429 38.86 15.67 18.47
C SER A 429 39.99 15.91 19.47
N ALA A 430 39.71 16.56 20.62
CA ALA A 430 40.70 16.81 21.66
C ALA A 430 41.10 15.52 22.37
N HIS A 431 40.15 14.61 22.61
CA HIS A 431 40.40 13.30 23.15
C HIS A 431 41.34 12.48 22.25
N THR A 432 41.08 12.48 20.94
CA THR A 432 41.91 11.78 19.95
C THR A 432 43.33 12.35 19.89
N ARG A 433 43.48 13.68 19.89
CA ARG A 433 44.80 14.35 19.92
C ARG A 433 45.57 14.02 21.20
N LEU A 434 44.90 14.02 22.36
CA LEU A 434 45.50 13.67 23.64
C LEU A 434 46.01 12.22 23.63
N GLN A 435 45.20 11.27 23.17
CA GLN A 435 45.62 9.86 23.06
C GLN A 435 46.85 9.71 22.15
N ALA A 436 46.84 10.33 20.96
CA ALA A 436 47.96 10.28 20.03
C ALA A 436 49.23 10.88 20.65
N ARG A 437 49.11 12.01 21.34
CA ARG A 437 50.23 12.67 22.01
C ARG A 437 50.83 11.77 23.09
N VAL A 438 50.02 11.24 24.01
CA VAL A 438 50.50 10.37 25.10
C VAL A 438 51.13 9.09 24.56
N ARG A 439 50.58 8.47 23.50
CA ARG A 439 51.19 7.31 22.82
C ARG A 439 52.60 7.62 22.32
N GLY A 440 52.82 8.81 21.77
CA GLY A 440 54.10 9.22 21.19
C GLY A 440 55.18 9.61 22.20
N LEU A 441 54.85 9.81 23.48
CA LEU A 441 55.81 10.30 24.48
C LEU A 441 56.74 9.20 25.02
N ASN A 442 56.38 7.91 24.97
CA ASN A 442 57.18 6.77 25.48
C ASN A 442 57.68 6.90 26.95
N TYR A 443 57.09 7.81 27.72
CA TYR A 443 57.33 8.04 29.15
C TYR A 443 55.97 8.16 29.85
N SER A 444 55.95 8.17 31.18
CA SER A 444 54.78 8.69 31.90
C SER A 444 54.54 10.15 31.45
N ALA A 445 53.28 10.57 31.41
CA ALA A 445 52.90 11.88 30.90
C ALA A 445 52.17 12.69 31.97
N VAL A 446 52.35 14.00 31.97
CA VAL A 446 51.56 14.92 32.78
C VAL A 446 50.52 15.54 31.88
N ILE A 447 49.25 15.37 32.25
CA ILE A 447 48.11 15.93 31.53
C ILE A 447 47.60 17.14 32.29
N VAL A 448 47.49 18.26 31.59
CA VAL A 448 46.96 19.52 32.11
C VAL A 448 45.62 19.77 31.45
N PHE A 449 44.56 19.80 32.24
CA PHE A 449 43.21 20.12 31.80
C PHE A 449 42.89 21.59 32.09
N ARG A 450 42.53 22.34 31.06
CA ARG A 450 42.12 23.75 31.17
C ARG A 450 40.72 23.96 30.61
N SER A 451 40.03 25.00 31.09
CA SER A 451 38.72 25.36 30.55
C SER A 451 38.86 25.87 29.11
N ALA A 452 38.15 25.26 28.16
CA ALA A 452 38.15 25.64 26.74
C ALA A 452 37.43 26.97 26.51
N THR A 453 36.38 27.18 27.30
CA THR A 453 35.48 28.32 27.29
C THR A 453 35.26 28.82 28.70
N ASN A 454 34.58 29.96 28.82
CA ASN A 454 34.11 30.43 30.11
C ASN A 454 32.99 29.49 30.60
N ALA A 455 33.16 28.89 31.76
CA ALA A 455 32.16 27.97 32.32
C ALA A 455 31.35 28.67 33.41
N VAL A 456 30.07 28.31 33.54
CA VAL A 456 29.11 28.89 34.49
C VAL A 456 28.65 27.83 35.48
N GLN A 457 28.29 28.23 36.70
CA GLN A 457 27.78 27.31 37.71
C GLN A 457 26.52 26.58 37.21
N GLY A 458 26.43 25.26 37.44
CA GLY A 458 25.29 24.46 37.03
C GLY A 458 25.31 23.96 35.58
N PHE A 459 26.32 24.32 34.79
CA PHE A 459 26.53 23.83 33.42
C PHE A 459 27.79 22.96 33.33
N PRO A 460 27.93 22.09 32.31
CA PRO A 460 29.13 21.32 32.11
C PRO A 460 30.29 22.20 31.64
N VAL A 461 31.51 21.88 32.10
CA VAL A 461 32.73 22.60 31.71
C VAL A 461 33.34 21.93 30.47
N GLU A 462 33.51 22.68 29.38
CA GLU A 462 34.26 22.18 28.23
C GLU A 462 35.77 22.26 28.51
N LEU A 463 36.49 21.16 28.29
CA LEU A 463 37.90 21.00 28.60
C LEU A 463 38.78 21.05 27.35
N THR A 464 39.96 21.61 27.51
CA THR A 464 41.15 21.38 26.67
C THR A 464 42.16 20.56 27.46
N ALA A 465 42.97 19.78 26.77
CA ALA A 465 43.97 18.91 27.40
C ALA A 465 45.30 18.97 26.65
N GLU A 466 46.38 19.16 27.41
CA GLU A 466 47.75 19.14 26.90
C GLU A 466 48.57 18.10 27.67
N ALA A 467 49.50 17.42 26.99
CA ALA A 467 50.30 16.34 27.57
C ALA A 467 51.81 16.57 27.37
N PHE A 468 52.56 16.45 28.46
CA PHE A 468 54.01 16.64 28.54
C PHE A 468 54.70 15.35 29.01
N ALA A 469 55.87 15.01 28.45
CA ALA A 469 56.63 13.83 28.89
C ALA A 469 57.21 14.07 30.28
N ASN A 470 56.86 13.24 31.26
CA ASN A 470 57.29 13.36 32.64
C ASN A 470 58.69 12.76 32.88
N ARG A 471 59.66 13.15 32.05
CA ARG A 471 61.06 12.74 32.18
C ARG A 471 61.84 13.71 33.07
N THR A 472 62.93 13.24 33.65
CA THR A 472 63.93 14.11 34.31
C THR A 472 64.58 15.03 33.30
N LEU A 473 64.38 16.33 33.49
CA LEU A 473 64.98 17.40 32.69
C LEU A 473 66.31 17.86 33.28
N TYR A 474 66.36 17.96 34.61
CA TYR A 474 67.55 18.32 35.38
C TYR A 474 67.57 17.51 36.68
N ARG A 475 68.75 17.05 37.08
CA ARG A 475 68.95 16.42 38.40
C ARG A 475 68.90 17.48 39.49
N ARG A 476 68.70 17.01 40.73
CA ARG A 476 68.87 17.85 41.90
C ARG A 476 70.24 18.53 41.89
N ASP A 477 70.26 19.82 42.20
CA ASP A 477 71.44 20.69 42.24
C ASP A 477 72.14 20.89 40.88
N GLU A 478 71.54 20.41 39.79
CA GLU A 478 72.01 20.70 38.43
C GLU A 478 71.63 22.13 38.05
N VAL A 479 72.59 22.85 37.46
CA VAL A 479 72.38 24.23 37.02
C VAL A 479 71.62 24.23 35.71
N ILE A 480 70.43 24.82 35.73
CA ILE A 480 69.53 24.99 34.59
C ILE A 480 70.09 26.03 33.63
N ARG A 481 70.49 27.19 34.18
CA ARG A 481 71.04 28.31 33.43
C ARG A 481 72.16 28.99 34.23
N SER A 482 73.19 29.48 33.55
CA SER A 482 74.24 30.28 34.19
C SER A 482 74.53 31.56 33.42
N ALA A 483 74.88 32.63 34.13
CA ALA A 483 75.33 33.89 33.57
C ALA A 483 76.46 34.50 34.42
N SER A 484 77.22 35.41 33.82
CA SER A 484 78.23 36.20 34.51
C SER A 484 77.58 37.44 35.14
N LEU A 485 77.52 37.47 36.46
CA LEU A 485 77.00 38.58 37.25
C LEU A 485 78.12 39.58 37.55
N ARG A 486 77.90 40.87 37.30
CA ARG A 486 78.86 41.92 37.68
C ARG A 486 78.57 42.37 39.11
N LEU A 487 79.54 42.22 40.01
CA LEU A 487 79.41 42.69 41.39
C LEU A 487 79.40 44.22 41.41
N GLY A 488 78.34 44.80 41.97
CA GLY A 488 78.06 46.23 41.91
C GLY A 488 77.01 46.64 42.95
N SER A 489 76.07 47.50 42.56
CA SER A 489 74.97 47.87 43.46
C SER A 489 73.99 46.70 43.67
N PRO A 490 73.36 46.56 44.86
CA PRO A 490 72.39 45.51 45.13
C PRO A 490 71.23 45.46 44.12
N ASP A 491 70.74 46.62 43.65
CA ASP A 491 69.67 46.68 42.66
C ASP A 491 70.09 46.17 41.28
N GLN A 492 71.31 46.51 40.82
CA GLN A 492 71.84 46.01 39.55
C GLN A 492 72.06 44.49 39.58
N MET A 493 72.57 43.98 40.71
CA MET A 493 72.74 42.53 40.89
C MET A 493 71.39 41.81 40.95
N ARG A 494 70.36 42.42 41.55
CA ARG A 494 68.99 41.88 41.61
C ARG A 494 68.35 41.83 40.22
N GLU A 495 68.47 42.89 39.41
CA GLU A 495 67.95 42.90 38.04
C GLU A 495 68.60 41.82 37.17
N GLN A 496 69.94 41.71 37.21
CA GLN A 496 70.67 40.68 36.47
C GLN A 496 70.29 39.25 36.92
N LEU A 497 70.01 39.06 38.21
CA LEU A 497 69.53 37.78 38.73
C LEU A 497 68.09 37.47 38.28
N LEU A 498 67.19 38.45 38.29
CA LEU A 498 65.81 38.27 37.80
C LEU A 498 65.76 37.98 36.30
N GLU A 499 66.64 38.58 35.51
CA GLU A 499 66.79 38.27 34.10
C GLU A 499 67.23 36.81 33.90
N LEU A 500 68.25 36.37 34.64
CA LEU A 500 68.73 34.98 34.62
C LEU A 500 67.61 33.99 35.02
N VAL A 501 66.80 34.33 36.02
CA VAL A 501 65.68 33.49 36.47
C VAL A 501 64.58 33.45 35.42
N THR A 502 64.25 34.57 34.80
CA THR A 502 63.25 34.62 33.73
C THR A 502 63.67 33.76 32.55
N GLN A 503 64.95 33.80 32.17
CA GLN A 503 65.51 32.90 31.16
C GLN A 503 65.46 31.43 31.59
N ALA A 504 65.75 31.12 32.86
CA ALA A 504 65.62 29.77 33.38
C ALA A 504 64.16 29.27 33.38
N LEU A 505 63.20 30.14 33.68
CA LEU A 505 61.76 29.82 33.64
C LEU A 505 61.27 29.55 32.21
N LEU A 506 61.71 30.36 31.25
CA LEU A 506 61.45 30.11 29.83
C LEU A 506 62.04 28.77 29.38
N ASP A 507 63.30 28.48 29.73
CA ASP A 507 63.93 27.19 29.43
C ASP A 507 63.16 26.00 30.04
N LEU A 508 62.57 26.16 31.24
CA LEU A 508 61.73 25.15 31.87
C LEU A 508 60.39 24.96 31.14
N GLN A 509 59.72 26.05 30.79
CA GLN A 509 58.44 26.02 30.08
C GLN A 509 58.60 25.43 28.66
N GLU A 510 59.64 25.82 27.91
CA GLU A 510 59.95 25.25 26.60
C GLU A 510 60.25 23.75 26.66
N ARG A 511 60.86 23.30 27.76
CA ARG A 511 61.11 21.87 28.02
C ARG A 511 59.90 21.12 28.57
N GLY A 512 58.76 21.80 28.72
CA GLY A 512 57.46 21.20 29.04
C GLY A 512 57.11 21.18 30.52
N VAL A 513 57.75 22.00 31.36
CA VAL A 513 57.34 22.18 32.77
C VAL A 513 56.14 23.14 32.82
N PRO A 514 54.97 22.71 33.30
CA PRO A 514 53.83 23.59 33.48
C PRO A 514 54.14 24.70 34.51
N PRO A 515 53.70 25.95 34.28
CA PRO A 515 53.95 27.05 35.21
C PRO A 515 53.38 26.81 36.60
N GLU A 516 52.32 26.00 36.72
CA GLU A 516 51.70 25.65 37.99
C GLU A 516 52.62 24.86 38.93
N ASN A 517 53.63 24.19 38.39
CA ASN A 517 54.57 23.37 39.15
C ASN A 517 55.84 24.12 39.56
N ILE A 518 55.96 25.40 39.22
CA ILE A 518 57.11 26.23 39.57
C ILE A 518 56.82 26.95 40.88
N ALA A 519 57.52 26.58 41.96
CA ALA A 519 57.32 27.17 43.27
C ALA A 519 57.59 28.68 43.24
N SER A 520 56.74 29.45 43.92
CA SER A 520 56.83 30.92 44.03
C SER A 520 56.92 31.68 42.68
N GLY A 521 56.61 31.02 41.55
CA GLY A 521 56.76 31.60 40.21
C GLY A 521 58.22 31.87 39.80
N GLY A 522 59.21 31.25 40.45
CA GLY A 522 60.63 31.52 40.21
C GLY A 522 61.51 31.25 41.42
N LEU A 523 62.28 32.25 41.84
CA LEU A 523 63.08 32.18 43.05
C LEU A 523 62.26 32.53 44.28
N ASN A 524 62.53 31.83 45.38
CA ASN A 524 62.06 32.25 46.69
C ASN A 524 62.70 33.62 47.06
N PRO A 525 61.91 34.64 47.48
CA PRO A 525 62.43 35.94 47.88
C PRO A 525 63.49 35.86 48.99
N VAL A 526 63.36 34.91 49.92
CA VAL A 526 64.29 34.73 51.05
C VAL A 526 65.66 34.24 50.57
N ASP A 527 65.67 33.27 49.65
CA ASP A 527 66.89 32.72 49.06
C ASP A 527 67.61 33.76 48.20
N THR A 528 66.85 34.60 47.50
CA THR A 528 67.37 35.69 46.67
C THR A 528 68.14 36.72 47.50
N VAL A 529 67.55 37.18 48.61
CA VAL A 529 68.19 38.15 49.51
C VAL A 529 69.42 37.55 50.18
N SER A 530 69.32 36.31 50.65
CA SER A 530 70.42 35.62 51.34
C SER A 530 71.62 35.39 50.41
N PHE A 531 71.38 35.02 49.15
CA PHE A 531 72.41 34.81 48.15
C PHE A 531 73.15 36.11 47.79
N LEU A 532 72.40 37.19 47.51
CA LEU A 532 72.99 38.49 47.18
C LEU A 532 73.81 39.06 48.34
N GLY A 533 73.38 38.85 49.60
CA GLY A 533 74.12 39.29 50.79
C GLY A 533 75.48 38.61 50.99
N ASN A 534 75.66 37.41 50.43
CA ASN A 534 76.91 36.64 50.52
C ASN A 534 77.94 37.03 49.44
N LEU A 535 77.55 37.82 48.43
CA LEU A 535 78.44 38.28 47.37
C LEU A 535 79.05 39.64 47.73
N LYS A 536 80.29 39.63 48.24
CA LYS A 536 81.04 40.83 48.63
C LYS A 536 82.32 40.97 47.80
N GLY A 537 82.60 42.17 47.31
CA GLY A 537 83.81 42.51 46.56
C GLY A 537 83.53 43.21 45.24
N THR A 538 84.59 43.48 44.48
CA THR A 538 84.53 44.04 43.12
C THR A 538 85.04 43.00 42.13
N GLY A 539 84.25 42.69 41.09
CA GLY A 539 84.60 41.65 40.12
C GLY A 539 83.40 41.10 39.36
N THR A 540 83.64 40.07 38.54
CA THR A 540 82.59 39.31 37.84
C THR A 540 82.56 37.91 38.42
N VAL A 541 81.38 37.42 38.79
CA VAL A 541 81.19 36.08 39.36
C VAL A 541 80.21 35.29 38.50
N ARG A 542 80.44 33.99 38.33
CA ARG A 542 79.51 33.13 37.60
C ARG A 542 78.43 32.62 38.54
N VAL A 543 77.18 32.91 38.20
CA VAL A 543 76.00 32.52 38.97
C VAL A 543 75.16 31.57 38.11
N GLY A 544 74.73 30.48 38.72
CA GLY A 544 73.76 29.54 38.16
C GLY A 544 72.42 29.62 38.88
N VAL A 545 71.34 29.27 38.18
CA VAL A 545 70.06 28.90 38.79
C VAL A 545 69.97 27.38 38.75
N ALA A 546 69.87 26.76 39.91
CA ALA A 546 69.72 25.31 40.07
C ALA A 546 68.37 25.00 40.73
N SER A 547 67.97 23.72 40.71
CA SER A 547 66.78 23.27 41.44
C SER A 547 67.14 22.44 42.66
N ARG A 548 66.47 22.69 43.78
CA ARG A 548 66.62 21.90 45.03
C ARG A 548 66.03 20.50 44.90
N THR A 549 65.10 20.34 43.96
CA THR A 549 64.43 19.09 43.63
C THR A 549 64.86 18.60 42.27
N GLU A 550 64.51 17.36 41.96
CA GLU A 550 64.68 16.85 40.60
C GLU A 550 63.62 17.46 39.68
N VAL A 551 64.04 18.08 38.59
CA VAL A 551 63.14 18.80 37.69
C VAL A 551 62.47 17.83 36.74
N ARG A 552 61.16 17.66 36.91
CA ARG A 552 60.29 16.89 36.01
C ARG A 552 59.00 17.67 35.77
N PRO A 553 58.39 17.61 34.58
CA PRO A 553 57.12 18.28 34.30
C PRO A 553 55.99 18.02 35.29
N GLY A 554 55.97 16.87 35.96
CA GLY A 554 54.95 16.51 36.95
C GLY A 554 55.35 16.70 38.40
N GLY A 555 56.57 17.20 38.66
CA GLY A 555 57.10 17.43 39.99
C GLY A 555 57.19 18.93 40.29
N GLU A 556 57.15 19.27 41.57
CA GLU A 556 57.38 20.64 42.03
C GLU A 556 58.84 21.05 41.79
N VAL A 557 59.02 22.22 41.17
CA VAL A 557 60.32 22.79 40.82
C VAL A 557 60.60 23.96 41.75
N GLU A 558 61.54 23.75 42.67
CA GLU A 558 62.02 24.78 43.58
C GLU A 558 63.38 25.30 43.11
N LEU A 559 63.43 26.56 42.68
CA LEU A 559 64.64 27.16 42.12
C LEU A 559 65.41 27.94 43.18
N TYR A 560 66.75 27.84 43.11
CA TYR A 560 67.65 28.60 43.98
C TYR A 560 68.91 29.05 43.22
N PRO A 561 69.52 30.18 43.61
CA PRO A 561 70.77 30.65 43.01
C PRO A 561 71.99 29.94 43.62
N VAL A 562 73.00 29.65 42.80
CA VAL A 562 74.24 28.96 43.19
C VAL A 562 75.48 29.60 42.53
N LEU A 563 76.62 29.59 43.22
CA LEU A 563 77.91 30.06 42.69
C LEU A 563 78.61 28.96 41.89
N ARG A 564 79.27 29.32 40.79
CA ARG A 564 79.90 28.40 39.83
C ARG A 564 81.38 28.68 39.58
#